data_AF-A0AAW1J3P2-F1
#
_entry.id   AF-A0AAW1J3P2-F1
#
_cell.length_a   1.000
_cell.length_b   1.000
_cell.length_c   1.000
_cell.angle_alpha   90.00
_cell.angle_beta   90.00
_cell.angle_gamma   90.00
#
_symmetry.space_group_name_H-M   'P 1'
#
loop_
_entity.id
_entity.type
_entity.pdbx_description
1 polymer ?
#
loop_
_entity_poly.entity_id
_entity_poly.type
_entity_poly.pdbx_seq_one_letter_code
_entity_poly.pdbx_strand_id
1 'polypeptide(L)'
;MKINALNCLSSCRIKTIDGVAARELVPNLCTPLNTAFFMPEAVNVNPQTYLQALYLACRNLVTTVNSTGCQSKSIILHKKFVASLRDLEGEYDAVIVCLGAKVDMLPELSGILPIRRCRGIVALLQLNDVLCEEYPQHSPSILSDVWFAVQGPRSLCLGSTWEWGSKNFSSSVSLEEASTTLRDILPKACMVYPQIAKWTLTGARAGVRAMSPLTPDGSFPLLGCIDDLVGGSSSFKVWLIGGLGSRGLLYHGWLGKLTARAALSCREDIFPPELTSWRKMKRK
;
A
#
# COMPACT_ATOMS: atom_id res chain seq x y z
N MET A 1 11.76 11.08 18.80
CA MET A 1 11.90 9.69 18.30
C MET A 1 12.07 8.64 19.41
N LYS A 2 12.95 8.82 20.42
CA LYS A 2 13.11 7.87 21.54
C LYS A 2 11.79 7.54 22.29
N ILE A 3 10.91 8.52 22.46
CA ILE A 3 9.62 8.34 23.17
C ILE A 3 8.64 7.40 22.43
N ASN A 4 8.62 7.41 21.09
CA ASN A 4 7.68 6.57 20.33
C ASN A 4 8.07 5.09 20.34
N ALA A 5 9.38 4.79 20.44
CA ALA A 5 9.86 3.42 20.63
C ALA A 5 9.54 2.90 22.04
N LEU A 6 9.60 3.79 23.05
CA LEU A 6 9.26 3.46 24.44
C LEU A 6 7.74 3.28 24.66
N ASN A 7 6.91 3.96 23.87
CA ASN A 7 5.45 3.89 23.92
C ASN A 7 4.86 2.95 22.86
N CYS A 8 5.63 1.98 22.35
CA CYS A 8 5.09 1.02 21.39
C CYS A 8 4.06 0.09 22.06
N LEU A 9 2.98 -0.24 21.34
CA LEU A 9 2.05 -1.28 21.78
C LEU A 9 2.83 -2.58 22.00
N SER A 10 2.49 -3.36 23.03
CA SER A 10 3.14 -4.66 23.32
C SER A 10 3.13 -5.63 22.12
N SER A 11 2.17 -5.44 21.20
CA SER A 11 1.99 -6.16 19.93
C SER A 11 2.77 -5.57 18.74
N CYS A 12 3.58 -4.52 18.92
CA CYS A 12 4.39 -3.89 17.88
C CYS A 12 5.79 -3.61 18.43
N ARG A 13 6.61 -4.66 18.51
CA ARG A 13 7.93 -4.57 19.12
C ARG A 13 8.91 -3.88 18.18
N ILE A 14 9.43 -2.74 18.59
CA ILE A 14 10.53 -2.05 17.92
C ILE A 14 11.73 -2.05 18.87
N LYS A 15 12.85 -2.59 18.40
CA LYS A 15 14.11 -2.62 19.16
C LYS A 15 15.05 -1.58 18.59
N THR A 16 15.60 -0.73 19.46
CA THR A 16 16.78 0.06 19.10
C THR A 16 18.01 -0.84 19.26
N ILE A 17 18.79 -0.97 18.19
CA ILE A 17 20.00 -1.79 18.16
C ILE A 17 21.18 -0.92 17.70
N ASP A 18 22.38 -1.31 18.10
CA ASP A 18 23.60 -0.66 17.62
C ASP A 18 24.04 -1.21 16.26
N GLY A 19 25.09 -0.64 15.69
CA GLY A 19 25.60 -1.07 14.39
C GLY A 19 26.23 -2.46 14.37
N VAL A 20 26.67 -2.99 15.51
CA VAL A 20 27.21 -4.36 15.58
C VAL A 20 26.06 -5.35 15.43
N ALA A 21 25.03 -5.23 16.27
CA ALA A 21 23.83 -6.06 16.20
C ALA A 21 23.10 -5.91 14.85
N ALA A 22 23.10 -4.71 14.25
CA ALA A 22 22.52 -4.52 12.94
C ALA A 22 23.29 -5.25 11.81
N ARG A 23 24.62 -5.35 11.92
CA ARG A 23 25.46 -6.10 10.97
C ARG A 23 25.39 -7.61 11.16
N GLU A 24 25.08 -8.09 12.36
CA GLU A 24 24.74 -9.50 12.58
C GLU A 24 23.45 -9.88 11.84
N LEU A 25 22.46 -8.98 11.82
CA LEU A 25 21.20 -9.19 11.09
C LEU A 25 21.34 -9.01 9.59
N VAL A 26 22.11 -8.01 9.14
CA VAL A 26 22.35 -7.71 7.73
C VAL A 26 23.84 -7.45 7.53
N PRO A 27 24.63 -8.44 7.07
CA PRO A 27 26.06 -8.27 6.86
C PRO A 27 26.37 -7.08 5.95
N ASN A 28 27.41 -6.31 6.26
CA ASN A 28 27.79 -5.09 5.53
C ASN A 28 26.80 -3.92 5.60
N LEU A 29 25.83 -3.94 6.51
CA LEU A 29 24.97 -2.78 6.73
C LEU A 29 25.76 -1.61 7.33
N CYS A 30 25.59 -0.44 6.72
CA CYS A 30 26.07 0.83 7.23
C CYS A 30 24.95 1.49 8.06
N THR A 31 25.22 1.71 9.34
CA THR A 31 24.27 2.36 10.26
C THR A 31 24.78 3.77 10.59
N PRO A 32 24.12 4.84 10.10
CA PRO A 32 24.41 6.20 10.54
C PRO A 32 24.30 6.29 12.07
N LEU A 33 25.24 6.99 12.71
CA LEU A 33 25.26 7.20 14.17
C LEU A 33 25.28 5.89 15.00
N ASN A 34 25.75 4.78 14.42
CA ASN A 34 25.80 3.46 15.06
C ASN A 34 24.44 3.01 15.64
N THR A 35 23.32 3.41 15.01
CA THR A 35 21.97 3.15 15.53
C THR A 35 21.05 2.66 14.41
N ALA A 36 20.24 1.65 14.68
CA ALA A 36 19.15 1.18 13.82
C ALA A 36 17.90 0.81 14.63
N PHE A 37 16.74 0.77 13.96
CA PHE A 37 15.49 0.31 14.53
C PHE A 37 15.08 -1.01 13.86
N PHE A 38 14.99 -2.05 14.66
CA PHE A 38 14.66 -3.39 14.20
C PHE A 38 13.25 -3.78 14.63
N MET A 39 12.47 -4.26 13.66
CA MET A 39 11.12 -4.76 13.85
C MET A 39 11.13 -6.27 13.59
N PRO A 40 11.33 -7.12 14.62
CA PRO A 40 11.48 -8.57 14.43
C PRO A 40 10.23 -9.25 13.85
N GLU A 41 9.06 -8.66 14.07
CA GLU A 41 7.78 -9.20 13.60
C GLU A 41 7.32 -8.54 12.29
N ALA A 42 8.12 -7.64 11.71
CA ALA A 42 7.79 -7.03 10.43
C ALA A 42 7.89 -8.06 9.30
N VAL A 43 6.92 -8.01 8.39
CA VAL A 43 6.84 -8.92 7.25
C VAL A 43 6.91 -8.11 5.96
N ASN A 44 7.74 -8.58 5.02
CA ASN A 44 7.68 -8.14 3.64
C ASN A 44 6.86 -9.16 2.84
N VAL A 45 5.96 -8.68 2.00
CA VAL A 45 5.12 -9.53 1.14
C VAL A 45 5.32 -9.16 -0.31
N ASN A 46 5.20 -10.14 -1.20
CA ASN A 46 5.02 -9.85 -2.62
C ASN A 46 3.57 -9.34 -2.82
N PRO A 47 3.36 -8.07 -3.23
CA PRO A 47 2.02 -7.50 -3.28
C PRO A 47 1.07 -8.24 -4.22
N GLN A 48 1.57 -8.72 -5.37
CA GLN A 48 0.75 -9.40 -6.36
C GLN A 48 0.26 -10.74 -5.83
N THR A 49 1.18 -11.57 -5.33
CA THR A 49 0.85 -12.88 -4.76
C THR A 49 -0.04 -12.73 -3.53
N TYR A 50 0.24 -11.75 -2.67
CA TYR A 50 -0.55 -11.47 -1.48
C TYR A 50 -2.02 -11.14 -1.82
N LEU A 51 -2.26 -10.24 -2.77
CA LEU A 51 -3.62 -9.87 -3.16
C LEU A 51 -4.38 -11.01 -3.86
N GLN A 52 -3.68 -11.83 -4.67
CA GLN A 52 -4.26 -13.03 -5.26
C GLN A 52 -4.66 -14.05 -4.19
N ALA A 53 -3.78 -14.30 -3.21
CA ALA A 53 -4.06 -15.19 -2.10
C ALA A 53 -5.22 -14.68 -1.23
N LEU A 54 -5.30 -13.38 -0.99
CA LEU A 54 -6.41 -12.76 -0.25
C LEU A 54 -7.76 -12.98 -0.95
N TYR A 55 -7.81 -12.80 -2.28
CA TYR A 55 -9.04 -13.08 -3.04
C TYR A 55 -9.42 -14.57 -2.99
N LEU A 56 -8.45 -15.48 -3.12
CA LEU A 56 -8.68 -16.92 -2.99
C LEU A 56 -9.17 -17.29 -1.59
N ALA A 57 -8.63 -16.67 -0.54
CA ALA A 57 -9.10 -16.87 0.83
C ALA A 57 -10.57 -16.44 0.98
N CYS A 58 -10.98 -15.32 0.39
CA CYS A 58 -12.39 -14.90 0.37
C CYS A 58 -13.29 -15.94 -0.33
N ARG A 59 -12.85 -16.49 -1.48
CA ARG A 59 -13.59 -17.55 -2.18
C ARG A 59 -13.73 -18.82 -1.33
N ASN A 60 -12.64 -19.26 -0.70
CA ASN A 60 -12.65 -20.45 0.15
C ASN A 60 -13.54 -20.26 1.38
N LEU A 61 -13.57 -19.05 1.95
CA LEU A 61 -14.47 -18.72 3.05
C LEU A 61 -15.95 -18.84 2.63
N VAL A 62 -16.31 -18.33 1.45
CA VAL A 62 -17.69 -18.47 0.92
C VAL A 62 -18.05 -19.95 0.73
N THR A 63 -17.18 -20.76 0.14
CA THR A 63 -17.39 -22.20 -0.03
C THR A 63 -17.60 -22.90 1.32
N THR A 64 -16.79 -22.56 2.32
CA THR A 64 -16.87 -23.14 3.68
C THR A 64 -18.17 -22.75 4.38
N VAL A 65 -18.62 -21.50 4.25
CA VAL A 65 -19.87 -21.05 4.86
C VAL A 65 -21.08 -21.74 4.20
N ASN A 66 -21.05 -21.92 2.88
CA ASN A 66 -22.12 -22.59 2.16
C ASN A 66 -22.22 -24.08 2.53
N SER A 67 -21.09 -24.77 2.78
CA SER A 67 -21.10 -26.17 3.22
C SER A 67 -21.64 -26.37 4.63
N THR A 68 -21.61 -25.33 5.48
CA THR A 68 -22.18 -25.34 6.85
C THR A 68 -23.69 -25.06 6.91
N GLY A 69 -24.40 -25.03 5.77
CA GLY A 69 -25.87 -24.89 5.72
C GLY A 69 -26.39 -23.45 5.57
N CYS A 70 -25.51 -22.45 5.51
CA CYS A 70 -25.88 -21.07 5.14
C CYS A 70 -25.89 -20.95 3.61
N GLN A 71 -26.92 -21.51 2.97
CA GLN A 71 -27.07 -21.47 1.51
C GLN A 71 -27.51 -20.06 1.07
N SER A 72 -26.57 -19.23 0.58
CA SER A 72 -26.87 -18.07 -0.28
C SER A 72 -25.66 -17.18 -0.60
N LYS A 73 -24.49 -17.39 0.01
CA LYS A 73 -23.35 -16.47 -0.20
C LYS A 73 -22.62 -16.82 -1.49
N SER A 74 -22.34 -15.81 -2.30
CA SER A 74 -21.50 -15.93 -3.49
C SER A 74 -20.51 -14.77 -3.55
N ILE A 75 -19.40 -14.99 -4.26
CA ILE A 75 -18.43 -13.95 -4.58
C ILE A 75 -18.13 -14.07 -6.07
N ILE A 76 -18.36 -12.99 -6.80
CA ILE A 76 -18.25 -12.97 -8.26
C ILE A 76 -17.41 -11.77 -8.66
N LEU A 77 -16.42 -12.00 -9.54
CA LEU A 77 -15.62 -10.94 -10.13
C LEU A 77 -16.22 -10.56 -11.47
N HIS A 78 -16.81 -9.36 -11.54
CA HIS A 78 -17.39 -8.83 -12.77
C HIS A 78 -16.41 -7.88 -13.48
N LYS A 79 -16.37 -7.97 -14.81
CA LYS A 79 -15.77 -6.95 -15.68
C LYS A 79 -16.91 -6.21 -16.39
N LYS A 80 -17.37 -5.12 -15.78
CA LYS A 80 -18.47 -4.27 -16.27
C LYS A 80 -17.93 -2.86 -16.48
N PHE A 81 -18.34 -2.21 -17.57
CA PHE A 81 -18.14 -0.77 -17.74
C PHE A 81 -19.20 -0.03 -16.91
N VAL A 82 -18.77 0.90 -16.08
CA VAL A 82 -19.63 1.70 -15.19
C VAL A 82 -19.31 3.16 -15.50
N ALA A 83 -20.26 3.85 -16.13
CA ALA A 83 -20.10 5.26 -16.50
C ALA A 83 -20.42 6.18 -15.32
N SER A 84 -21.36 5.74 -14.47
CA SER A 84 -21.80 6.40 -13.26
C SER A 84 -22.01 5.38 -12.14
N LEU A 85 -21.76 5.77 -10.90
CA LEU A 85 -22.11 4.96 -9.73
C LEU A 85 -23.62 4.68 -9.62
N ARG A 86 -24.46 5.51 -10.25
CA ARG A 86 -25.91 5.28 -10.36
C ARG A 86 -26.27 4.11 -11.26
N ASP A 87 -25.38 3.68 -12.16
CA ASP A 87 -25.59 2.49 -13.01
C ASP A 87 -25.61 1.18 -12.20
N LEU A 88 -25.31 1.25 -10.91
CA LEU A 88 -25.32 0.15 -9.94
C LEU A 88 -26.56 0.18 -9.04
N GLU A 89 -27.38 1.23 -9.12
CA GLU A 89 -28.62 1.35 -8.36
C GLU A 89 -29.60 0.25 -8.76
N GLY A 90 -30.24 -0.38 -7.76
CA GLY A 90 -31.17 -1.50 -7.97
C GLY A 90 -30.49 -2.86 -8.21
N GLU A 91 -29.18 -2.91 -8.49
CA GLU A 91 -28.40 -4.16 -8.56
C GLU A 91 -27.75 -4.50 -7.21
N TYR A 92 -27.36 -3.48 -6.43
CA TYR A 92 -26.66 -3.65 -5.16
C TYR A 92 -27.26 -2.76 -4.07
N ASP A 93 -27.37 -3.28 -2.84
CA ASP A 93 -27.77 -2.50 -1.66
C ASP A 93 -26.63 -1.57 -1.18
N ALA A 94 -25.38 -1.95 -1.44
CA ALA A 94 -24.20 -1.19 -1.07
C ALA A 94 -23.06 -1.34 -2.08
N VAL A 95 -22.38 -0.24 -2.37
CA VAL A 95 -21.21 -0.15 -3.25
C VAL A 95 -20.03 0.40 -2.45
N ILE A 96 -18.85 -0.22 -2.59
CA ILE A 96 -17.61 0.28 -1.97
C ILE A 96 -16.62 0.67 -3.08
N VAL A 97 -16.29 1.95 -3.17
CA VAL A 97 -15.36 2.52 -4.16
C VAL A 97 -13.92 2.38 -3.67
N CYS A 98 -13.14 1.55 -4.38
CA CYS A 98 -11.73 1.23 -4.07
C CYS A 98 -10.79 1.53 -5.24
N LEU A 99 -10.99 2.63 -5.97
CA LEU A 99 -10.28 2.93 -7.23
C LEU A 99 -8.87 3.51 -7.06
N GLY A 100 -8.42 3.77 -5.83
CA GLY A 100 -7.10 4.32 -5.56
C GLY A 100 -6.83 5.61 -6.35
N ALA A 101 -5.72 5.65 -7.09
CA ALA A 101 -5.33 6.85 -7.86
C ALA A 101 -6.22 7.13 -9.09
N LYS A 102 -7.11 6.20 -9.45
CA LYS A 102 -8.03 6.32 -10.57
C LYS A 102 -9.44 6.75 -10.14
N VAL A 103 -9.63 7.17 -8.90
CA VAL A 103 -10.95 7.60 -8.40
C VAL A 103 -11.52 8.78 -9.20
N ASP A 104 -10.66 9.65 -9.75
CA ASP A 104 -11.04 10.76 -10.65
C ASP A 104 -11.65 10.30 -11.99
N MET A 105 -11.60 8.99 -12.31
CA MET A 105 -12.27 8.44 -13.50
C MET A 105 -13.79 8.35 -13.31
N LEU A 106 -14.28 8.38 -12.07
CA LEU A 106 -15.72 8.48 -11.79
C LEU A 106 -16.13 9.96 -11.85
N PRO A 107 -17.08 10.33 -12.73
CA PRO A 107 -17.52 11.72 -12.87
C PRO A 107 -17.96 12.35 -11.54
N GLU A 108 -18.63 11.59 -10.68
CA GLU A 108 -19.17 12.04 -9.40
C GLU A 108 -18.09 12.37 -8.36
N LEU A 109 -16.85 11.90 -8.56
CA LEU A 109 -15.75 12.07 -7.61
C LEU A 109 -14.59 12.88 -8.18
N SER A 110 -14.61 13.15 -9.49
CA SER A 110 -13.56 13.88 -10.19
C SER A 110 -13.36 15.28 -9.61
N GLY A 111 -12.15 15.53 -9.10
CA GLY A 111 -11.79 16.82 -8.51
C GLY A 111 -12.42 17.12 -7.15
N ILE A 112 -13.21 16.20 -6.58
CA ILE A 112 -13.89 16.42 -5.29
C ILE A 112 -13.06 15.90 -4.13
N LEU A 113 -12.43 14.74 -4.28
CA LEU A 113 -11.67 14.11 -3.21
C LEU A 113 -10.29 14.80 -3.06
N PRO A 114 -9.82 15.08 -1.82
CA PRO A 114 -8.53 15.73 -1.58
C PRO A 114 -7.33 14.78 -1.77
N ILE A 115 -7.34 13.97 -2.84
CA ILE A 115 -6.30 12.99 -3.16
C ILE A 115 -5.27 13.61 -4.09
N ARG A 116 -3.99 13.38 -3.78
CA ARG A 116 -2.86 13.79 -4.61
C ARG A 116 -2.27 12.57 -5.30
N ARG A 117 -2.06 12.63 -6.60
CA ARG A 117 -1.41 11.54 -7.35
C ARG A 117 0.11 11.66 -7.22
N CYS A 118 0.75 10.55 -6.90
CA CYS A 118 2.21 10.44 -6.89
C CYS A 118 2.65 9.14 -7.53
N ARG A 119 3.20 9.23 -8.74
CA ARG A 119 3.83 8.09 -9.40
C ARG A 119 5.17 7.79 -8.74
N GLY A 120 5.52 6.51 -8.67
CA GLY A 120 6.79 6.04 -8.16
C GLY A 120 7.27 4.84 -8.97
N ILE A 121 8.56 4.78 -9.19
CA ILE A 121 9.22 3.69 -9.92
C ILE A 121 10.04 2.86 -8.93
N VAL A 122 9.95 1.55 -9.10
CA VAL A 122 10.66 0.54 -8.33
C VAL A 122 11.58 -0.21 -9.29
N ALA A 123 12.86 -0.27 -8.95
CA ALA A 123 13.84 -1.09 -9.65
C ALA A 123 13.78 -2.53 -9.14
N LEU A 124 13.86 -3.49 -10.05
CA LEU A 124 13.96 -4.91 -9.76
C LEU A 124 15.43 -5.31 -9.92
N LEU A 125 16.02 -5.77 -8.84
CA LEU A 125 17.44 -6.11 -8.78
C LEU A 125 17.63 -7.60 -8.53
N GLN A 126 18.63 -8.18 -9.16
CA GLN A 126 19.02 -9.57 -8.99
C GLN A 126 20.53 -9.69 -8.78
N LEU A 127 20.93 -10.58 -7.87
CA LEU A 127 22.32 -10.93 -7.67
C LEU A 127 22.74 -12.02 -8.67
N ASN A 128 23.92 -11.86 -9.28
CA ASN A 128 24.40 -12.79 -10.31
C ASN A 128 24.78 -14.14 -9.70
N ASP A 129 24.39 -15.23 -10.37
CA ASP A 129 24.62 -16.60 -9.90
C ASP A 129 26.09 -16.99 -9.74
N VAL A 130 26.98 -16.32 -10.47
CA VAL A 130 28.43 -16.58 -10.46
C VAL A 130 29.07 -16.20 -9.12
N LEU A 131 28.47 -15.29 -8.35
CA LEU A 131 29.14 -14.70 -7.18
C LEU A 131 29.15 -15.60 -5.94
N CYS A 132 28.40 -16.71 -5.91
CA CYS A 132 28.18 -17.54 -4.70
C CYS A 132 27.75 -16.75 -3.44
N GLU A 133 27.45 -15.46 -3.59
CA GLU A 133 26.99 -14.56 -2.56
C GLU A 133 25.46 -14.55 -2.55
N GLU A 134 24.87 -14.42 -1.38
CA GLU A 134 23.42 -14.34 -1.19
C GLU A 134 23.08 -13.34 -0.11
N TYR A 135 21.93 -12.68 -0.27
CA TYR A 135 21.30 -11.97 0.84
C TYR A 135 20.79 -13.01 1.85
N PRO A 136 21.14 -12.90 3.15
CA PRO A 136 20.81 -13.97 4.08
C PRO A 136 19.30 -14.16 4.21
N GLN A 137 18.86 -15.42 4.23
CA GLN A 137 17.43 -15.79 4.14
C GLN A 137 16.56 -15.20 5.25
N HIS A 138 17.14 -14.93 6.43
CA HIS A 138 16.44 -14.38 7.59
C HIS A 138 16.76 -12.91 7.85
N SER A 139 17.53 -12.27 6.97
CA SER A 139 17.83 -10.85 7.07
C SER A 139 16.58 -10.02 6.74
N PRO A 140 16.29 -8.96 7.51
CA PRO A 140 15.12 -8.11 7.29
C PRO A 140 15.29 -7.19 6.08
N SER A 141 14.18 -6.82 5.45
CA SER A 141 14.13 -5.66 4.54
C SER A 141 14.61 -4.37 5.21
N ILE A 142 15.20 -3.46 4.43
CA ILE A 142 15.80 -2.22 4.94
C ILE A 142 14.91 -1.03 4.56
N LEU A 143 14.64 -0.14 5.51
CA LEU A 143 13.97 1.14 5.25
C LEU A 143 14.91 2.30 5.62
N SER A 144 15.24 3.10 4.62
CA SER A 144 16.03 4.34 4.75
C SER A 144 15.47 5.41 3.79
N ASP A 145 16.30 6.35 3.31
CA ASP A 145 15.96 7.24 2.20
C ASP A 145 15.48 6.48 0.95
N VAL A 146 15.98 5.26 0.78
CA VAL A 146 15.45 4.25 -0.13
C VAL A 146 15.13 2.98 0.65
N TRP A 147 14.11 2.26 0.20
CA TRP A 147 13.73 0.99 0.81
C TRP A 147 14.17 -0.19 -0.05
N PHE A 148 14.55 -1.26 0.62
CA PHE A 148 14.95 -2.55 0.06
C PHE A 148 13.91 -3.57 0.48
N ALA A 149 13.05 -4.01 -0.45
CA ALA A 149 12.06 -5.04 -0.19
C ALA A 149 12.59 -6.37 -0.74
N VAL A 150 13.27 -7.12 0.11
CA VAL A 150 13.91 -8.41 -0.21
C VAL A 150 12.84 -9.44 -0.55
N GLN A 151 12.88 -9.99 -1.76
CA GLN A 151 11.92 -11.00 -2.25
C GLN A 151 12.48 -12.43 -2.15
N GLY A 152 13.79 -12.56 -1.93
CA GLY A 152 14.50 -13.81 -1.70
C GLY A 152 16.02 -13.57 -1.63
N PRO A 153 16.83 -14.62 -1.46
CA PRO A 153 18.29 -14.48 -1.28
C PRO A 153 19.00 -13.78 -2.44
N ARG A 154 18.42 -13.80 -3.65
CA ARG A 154 19.01 -13.21 -4.86
C ARG A 154 18.10 -12.23 -5.59
N SER A 155 16.95 -11.88 -5.01
CA SER A 155 15.99 -10.97 -5.65
C SER A 155 15.49 -9.94 -4.66
N LEU A 156 15.51 -8.67 -5.05
CA LEU A 156 14.94 -7.59 -4.25
C LEU A 156 14.33 -6.50 -5.12
N CYS A 157 13.38 -5.79 -4.53
CA CYS A 157 12.84 -4.56 -5.10
C CYS A 157 13.49 -3.38 -4.38
N LEU A 158 13.97 -2.40 -5.14
CA LEU A 158 14.56 -1.16 -4.63
C LEU A 158 13.65 0.00 -5.03
N GLY A 159 13.23 0.81 -4.07
CA GLY A 159 12.39 1.95 -4.40
C GLY A 159 12.30 3.03 -3.34
N SER A 160 11.48 4.05 -3.55
CA SER A 160 10.93 4.45 -4.87
C SER A 160 11.14 5.93 -5.11
N THR A 161 11.09 6.33 -6.37
CA THR A 161 11.03 7.74 -6.78
C THR A 161 9.67 8.36 -6.45
N TRP A 162 9.57 9.69 -6.65
CA TRP A 162 8.38 10.49 -6.38
C TRP A 162 8.13 11.47 -7.51
N GLU A 163 7.07 11.24 -8.28
CA GLU A 163 6.63 12.10 -9.38
C GLU A 163 5.20 12.58 -9.08
N TRP A 164 5.08 13.78 -8.50
CA TRP A 164 3.81 14.37 -8.09
C TRP A 164 2.99 14.86 -9.30
N GLY A 165 1.67 14.72 -9.22
CA GLY A 165 0.74 15.17 -10.26
C GLY A 165 0.68 14.29 -11.52
N SER A 166 1.53 13.26 -11.61
CA SER A 166 1.63 12.39 -12.78
C SER A 166 0.29 11.77 -13.17
N LYS A 167 -0.06 11.89 -14.46
CA LYS A 167 -1.21 11.26 -15.11
C LYS A 167 -0.85 9.94 -15.79
N ASN A 168 0.42 9.51 -15.70
CA ASN A 168 0.87 8.26 -16.29
C ASN A 168 0.50 7.08 -15.37
N PHE A 169 -0.55 6.34 -15.73
CA PHE A 169 -0.99 5.14 -15.00
C PHE A 169 -0.38 3.84 -15.53
N SER A 170 0.55 3.91 -16.50
CA SER A 170 1.24 2.74 -17.01
C SER A 170 2.12 2.12 -15.93
N SER A 171 2.03 0.80 -15.78
CA SER A 171 2.97 0.03 -14.96
C SER A 171 4.29 -0.25 -15.68
N SER A 172 4.29 -0.16 -17.00
CA SER A 172 5.47 -0.39 -17.84
C SER A 172 6.42 0.80 -17.77
N VAL A 173 7.70 0.51 -17.64
CA VAL A 173 8.79 1.48 -17.52
C VAL A 173 9.76 1.20 -18.65
N SER A 174 10.16 2.24 -19.40
CA SER A 174 11.15 2.07 -20.47
C SER A 174 12.53 1.75 -19.89
N LEU A 175 13.42 1.16 -20.69
CA LEU A 175 14.79 0.88 -20.25
C LEU A 175 15.54 2.16 -19.83
N GLU A 176 15.29 3.27 -20.53
CA GLU A 176 15.89 4.57 -20.23
C GLU A 176 15.37 5.16 -18.92
N GLU A 177 14.06 5.06 -18.67
CA GLU A 177 13.43 5.50 -17.42
C GLU A 177 13.88 4.64 -16.23
N ALA A 178 14.02 3.33 -16.44
CA ALA A 178 14.55 2.38 -15.45
C ALA A 178 16.02 2.70 -15.11
N SER A 179 16.85 2.94 -16.13
CA SER A 179 18.27 3.27 -15.96
C SER A 179 18.44 4.61 -15.25
N THR A 180 17.66 5.62 -15.60
CA THR A 180 17.66 6.93 -14.95
C THR A 180 17.22 6.81 -13.49
N THR A 181 16.14 6.07 -13.23
CA THR A 181 15.67 5.78 -11.87
C THR A 181 16.77 5.14 -11.03
N LEU A 182 17.46 4.13 -11.59
CA LEU A 182 18.53 3.46 -10.87
C LEU A 182 19.70 4.40 -10.55
N ARG A 183 20.12 5.24 -11.51
CA ARG A 183 21.16 6.26 -11.27
C ARG A 183 20.81 7.19 -10.11
N ASP A 184 19.53 7.53 -9.96
CA ASP A 184 19.07 8.45 -8.90
C ASP A 184 19.02 7.78 -7.51
N ILE A 185 18.64 6.50 -7.44
CA ILE A 185 18.39 5.80 -6.16
C ILE A 185 19.60 4.97 -5.68
N LEU A 186 20.45 4.49 -6.60
CA LEU A 186 21.58 3.62 -6.27
C LEU A 186 22.60 4.28 -5.33
N PRO A 187 23.00 5.56 -5.48
CA PRO A 187 23.91 6.19 -4.53
C PRO A 187 23.39 6.18 -3.10
N LYS A 188 22.08 6.45 -2.92
CA LYS A 188 21.41 6.41 -1.61
C LYS A 188 21.36 4.99 -1.05
N ALA A 189 21.12 4.01 -1.90
CA ALA A 189 21.15 2.61 -1.53
C ALA A 189 22.55 2.18 -1.04
N CYS A 190 23.60 2.55 -1.77
CA CYS A 190 24.99 2.23 -1.45
C CYS A 190 25.45 2.84 -0.11
N MET A 191 24.88 3.98 0.30
CA MET A 191 25.20 4.57 1.62
C MET A 191 24.78 3.70 2.80
N VAL A 192 23.73 2.87 2.62
CA VAL A 192 23.17 2.03 3.69
C VAL A 192 23.58 0.58 3.52
N TYR A 193 23.66 0.09 2.28
CA TYR A 193 24.05 -1.28 1.97
C TYR A 193 24.97 -1.29 0.75
N PRO A 194 26.30 -1.09 0.91
CA PRO A 194 27.25 -0.96 -0.19
C PRO A 194 27.27 -2.15 -1.16
N GLN A 195 26.97 -3.36 -0.66
CA GLN A 195 26.92 -4.58 -1.47
C GLN A 195 25.85 -4.53 -2.58
N ILE A 196 24.88 -3.60 -2.50
CA ILE A 196 23.89 -3.41 -3.56
C ILE A 196 24.52 -3.06 -4.91
N ALA A 197 25.74 -2.51 -4.93
CA ALA A 197 26.45 -2.19 -6.16
C ALA A 197 26.79 -3.43 -7.02
N LYS A 198 26.78 -4.63 -6.42
CA LYS A 198 26.97 -5.91 -7.12
C LYS A 198 25.70 -6.44 -7.79
N TRP A 199 24.55 -5.86 -7.48
CA TRP A 199 23.26 -6.33 -7.98
C TRP A 199 22.96 -5.72 -9.34
N THR A 200 22.41 -6.52 -10.24
CA THR A 200 22.09 -6.11 -11.61
C THR A 200 20.62 -5.75 -11.73
N LEU A 201 20.34 -4.69 -12.49
CA LEU A 201 18.98 -4.30 -12.87
C LEU A 201 18.40 -5.32 -13.86
N THR A 202 17.32 -5.98 -13.47
CA THR A 202 16.58 -6.89 -14.35
C THR A 202 15.30 -6.29 -14.90
N GLY A 203 14.83 -5.20 -14.30
CA GLY A 203 13.70 -4.42 -14.82
C GLY A 203 13.27 -3.32 -13.86
N ALA A 204 12.18 -2.65 -14.20
CA ALA A 204 11.54 -1.68 -13.32
C ALA A 204 10.02 -1.71 -13.52
N ARG A 205 9.28 -1.27 -12.50
CA ARG A 205 7.83 -1.12 -12.55
C ARG A 205 7.41 0.21 -11.95
N ALA A 206 6.37 0.80 -12.52
CA ALA A 206 5.76 2.02 -12.01
C ALA A 206 4.41 1.74 -11.35
N GLY A 207 4.05 2.59 -10.40
CA GLY A 207 2.71 2.62 -9.81
C GLY A 207 2.34 4.04 -9.40
N VAL A 208 1.04 4.36 -9.46
CA VAL A 208 0.50 5.65 -9.01
C VAL A 208 -0.17 5.49 -7.65
N ARG A 209 0.35 6.22 -6.66
CA ARG A 209 -0.20 6.25 -5.31
C ARG A 209 -1.26 7.35 -5.23
N ALA A 210 -2.41 7.00 -4.66
CA ALA A 210 -3.39 7.98 -4.17
C ALA A 210 -2.95 8.45 -2.79
N MET A 211 -2.22 9.56 -2.73
CA MET A 211 -1.76 10.14 -1.47
C MET A 211 -2.89 10.94 -0.84
N SER A 212 -3.21 10.64 0.41
CA SER A 212 -4.13 11.44 1.21
C SER A 212 -3.64 12.89 1.39
N PRO A 213 -4.52 13.81 1.82
CA PRO A 213 -4.06 15.13 2.25
C PRO A 213 -3.15 15.00 3.47
N LEU A 214 -2.24 15.97 3.62
CA LEU A 214 -1.42 16.09 4.82
C LEU A 214 -2.17 16.97 5.83
N THR A 215 -2.38 16.43 7.03
CA THR A 215 -2.98 17.14 8.16
C THR A 215 -1.94 17.31 9.28
N PRO A 216 -2.17 18.15 10.30
CA PRO A 216 -1.31 18.24 11.48
C PRO A 216 -1.09 16.88 12.16
N ASP A 217 -2.11 16.02 12.14
CA ASP A 217 -2.08 14.67 12.72
C ASP A 217 -1.45 13.63 11.78
N GLY A 218 -1.13 14.04 10.55
CA GLY A 218 -0.47 13.23 9.54
C GLY A 218 -1.32 12.98 8.28
N SER A 219 -0.90 12.00 7.50
CA SER A 219 -1.57 11.60 6.25
C SER A 219 -2.45 10.38 6.50
N PHE A 220 -3.76 10.57 6.65
CA PHE A 220 -4.73 9.50 6.90
C PHE A 220 -5.50 9.10 5.64
N PRO A 221 -5.78 7.79 5.44
CA PRO A 221 -6.73 7.33 4.43
C PRO A 221 -8.10 7.99 4.52
N LEU A 222 -8.81 8.03 3.40
CA LEU A 222 -10.16 8.56 3.33
C LEU A 222 -11.15 7.39 3.42
N LEU A 223 -11.99 7.42 4.44
CA LEU A 223 -13.19 6.59 4.56
C LEU A 223 -14.45 7.46 4.62
N GLY A 224 -15.58 6.92 4.19
CA GLY A 224 -16.88 7.59 4.40
C GLY A 224 -17.97 7.13 3.45
N CYS A 225 -19.22 7.41 3.83
CA CYS A 225 -20.43 7.22 3.02
C CYS A 225 -20.65 8.39 2.06
N ILE A 226 -20.34 8.23 0.78
CA ILE A 226 -20.30 9.31 -0.22
C ILE A 226 -21.62 9.51 -0.97
N ASP A 227 -22.76 9.04 -0.42
CA ASP A 227 -24.08 9.22 -1.03
C ASP A 227 -24.38 10.67 -1.41
N ASP A 228 -23.97 11.61 -0.56
CA ASP A 228 -24.15 13.04 -0.77
C ASP A 228 -23.46 13.53 -2.05
N LEU A 229 -22.35 12.88 -2.44
CA LEU A 229 -21.60 13.17 -3.65
C LEU A 229 -22.21 12.50 -4.90
N VAL A 230 -22.94 11.40 -4.72
CA VAL A 230 -23.60 10.64 -5.80
C VAL A 230 -25.06 11.10 -6.00
N GLY A 231 -25.50 12.10 -5.23
CA GLY A 231 -26.79 12.75 -5.31
C GLY A 231 -27.93 12.05 -4.54
N GLY A 232 -27.59 11.38 -3.44
CA GLY A 232 -28.46 11.21 -2.28
C GLY A 232 -29.64 10.25 -2.40
N SER A 233 -29.49 9.11 -3.09
CA SER A 233 -30.56 8.09 -3.17
C SER A 233 -30.71 7.29 -1.86
N SER A 234 -31.94 6.94 -1.51
CA SER A 234 -32.26 6.09 -0.35
C SER A 234 -32.21 4.59 -0.66
N SER A 235 -32.10 4.20 -1.93
CA SER A 235 -32.22 2.79 -2.37
C SER A 235 -30.92 1.99 -2.21
N PHE A 236 -29.76 2.65 -2.18
CA PHE A 236 -28.46 2.01 -1.97
C PHE A 236 -27.44 2.97 -1.36
N LYS A 237 -26.41 2.42 -0.71
CA LYS A 237 -25.35 3.19 -0.05
C LYS A 237 -24.02 3.09 -0.79
N VAL A 238 -23.33 4.20 -0.96
CA VAL A 238 -21.99 4.26 -1.56
C VAL A 238 -20.96 4.63 -0.50
N TRP A 239 -19.94 3.80 -0.36
CA TRP A 239 -18.84 3.98 0.58
C TRP A 239 -17.52 4.17 -0.16
N LEU A 240 -16.57 4.87 0.44
CA LEU A 240 -15.24 5.12 -0.11
C LEU A 240 -14.15 4.48 0.74
N ILE A 241 -13.18 3.85 0.08
CA ILE A 241 -11.84 3.59 0.64
C ILE A 241 -10.81 4.20 -0.31
N GLY A 242 -10.19 5.31 0.11
CA GLY A 242 -9.27 6.09 -0.71
C GLY A 242 -8.02 6.58 0.04
N GLY A 243 -7.11 7.22 -0.69
CA GLY A 243 -5.96 7.91 -0.08
C GLY A 243 -4.95 7.01 0.65
N LEU A 244 -4.87 5.72 0.33
CA LEU A 244 -4.02 4.75 1.02
C LEU A 244 -2.51 5.05 0.93
N GLY A 245 -2.09 5.88 -0.05
CA GLY A 245 -0.71 6.31 -0.23
C GLY A 245 0.29 5.16 -0.37
N SER A 246 1.49 5.34 0.20
CA SER A 246 2.55 4.32 0.23
C SER A 246 2.36 3.23 1.29
N ARG A 247 1.31 3.31 2.11
CA ARG A 247 1.11 2.42 3.27
C ARG A 247 -0.18 1.59 3.16
N GLY A 248 -0.74 1.49 1.96
CA GLY A 248 -2.03 0.81 1.75
C GLY A 248 -2.04 -0.64 2.22
N LEU A 249 -0.98 -1.41 1.92
CA LEU A 249 -0.89 -2.80 2.37
C LEU A 249 -0.83 -2.95 3.89
N LEU A 250 -0.34 -1.93 4.62
CA LEU A 250 -0.29 -1.99 6.08
C LEU A 250 -1.69 -1.90 6.70
N TYR A 251 -2.56 -1.03 6.17
CA TYR A 251 -3.85 -0.73 6.81
C TYR A 251 -5.07 -1.35 6.11
N HIS A 252 -4.94 -1.86 4.88
CA HIS A 252 -6.08 -2.31 4.07
C HIS A 252 -7.00 -3.31 4.79
N GLY A 253 -6.47 -4.26 5.55
CA GLY A 253 -7.29 -5.26 6.27
C GLY A 253 -8.16 -4.62 7.35
N TRP A 254 -7.60 -3.68 8.12
CA TRP A 254 -8.34 -2.95 9.15
C TRP A 254 -9.38 -2.00 8.53
N LEU A 255 -9.00 -1.25 7.49
CA LEU A 255 -9.90 -0.33 6.78
C LEU A 255 -11.03 -1.09 6.08
N GLY A 256 -10.73 -2.24 5.46
CA GLY A 256 -11.72 -3.12 4.86
C GLY A 256 -12.71 -3.67 5.88
N LYS A 257 -12.23 -4.10 7.06
CA LYS A 257 -13.09 -4.54 8.16
C LYS A 257 -14.00 -3.42 8.66
N LEU A 258 -13.46 -2.21 8.87
CA LEU A 258 -14.27 -1.06 9.28
C LEU A 258 -15.34 -0.74 8.24
N THR A 259 -14.97 -0.67 6.96
CA THR A 259 -15.90 -0.31 5.88
C THR A 259 -16.97 -1.36 5.69
N ALA A 260 -16.62 -2.64 5.75
CA ALA A 260 -17.60 -3.73 5.70
C ALA A 260 -18.61 -3.64 6.86
N ARG A 261 -18.15 -3.33 8.08
CA ARG A 261 -19.04 -3.12 9.23
C ARG A 261 -19.95 -1.91 9.03
N ALA A 262 -19.40 -0.79 8.55
CA ALA A 262 -20.16 0.42 8.29
C ALA A 262 -21.23 0.20 7.22
N ALA A 263 -20.89 -0.51 6.13
CA ALA A 263 -21.83 -0.86 5.07
C ALA A 263 -22.94 -1.80 5.57
N LEU A 264 -22.60 -2.86 6.31
CA LEU A 264 -23.58 -3.81 6.84
C LEU A 264 -24.53 -3.21 7.90
N SER A 265 -24.08 -2.19 8.62
CA SER A 265 -24.88 -1.52 9.67
C SER A 265 -25.44 -0.17 9.23
N CYS A 266 -25.19 0.25 7.99
CA CYS A 266 -25.53 1.57 7.46
C CYS A 266 -25.08 2.73 8.36
N ARG A 267 -23.89 2.63 8.96
CA ARG A 267 -23.41 3.54 10.02
C ARG A 267 -21.99 4.05 9.78
N GLU A 268 -21.85 5.34 9.50
CA GLU A 268 -20.55 6.01 9.32
C GLU A 268 -19.85 6.32 10.66
N ASP A 269 -20.59 6.40 11.77
CA ASP A 269 -20.09 6.76 13.10
C ASP A 269 -19.16 5.71 13.74
N ILE A 270 -19.02 4.54 13.10
CA ILE A 270 -18.05 3.51 13.47
C ILE A 270 -16.63 3.89 13.03
N PHE A 271 -16.49 4.80 12.06
CA PHE A 271 -15.18 5.25 11.60
C PHE A 271 -14.52 6.18 12.61
N PRO A 272 -13.22 6.00 12.90
CA PRO A 272 -12.43 7.01 13.58
C PRO A 272 -12.57 8.38 12.88
N PRO A 273 -12.80 9.48 13.62
CA PRO A 273 -13.02 10.81 13.05
C PRO A 273 -11.92 11.28 12.10
N GLU A 274 -10.68 10.83 12.32
CA GLU A 274 -9.52 11.16 11.49
C GLU A 274 -9.72 10.65 10.05
N LEU A 275 -10.36 9.49 9.87
CA LEU A 275 -10.60 8.87 8.57
C LEU A 275 -11.74 9.52 7.79
N THR A 276 -12.62 10.28 8.44
CA THR A 276 -13.75 11.01 7.82
C THR A 276 -13.52 12.54 7.79
N SER A 277 -12.49 13.03 8.48
CA SER A 277 -12.15 14.45 8.62
C SER A 277 -11.96 15.18 7.28
N TRP A 278 -11.58 14.45 6.22
CA TRP A 278 -11.41 14.96 4.86
C TRP A 278 -12.67 15.65 4.31
N ARG A 279 -13.87 15.29 4.79
CA ARG A 279 -15.13 15.97 4.41
C ARG A 279 -15.19 17.42 4.84
N LYS A 280 -14.51 17.77 5.93
CA LYS A 280 -14.46 19.13 6.49
C LYS A 280 -13.37 19.98 5.83
N MET A 281 -12.52 19.38 5.00
CA MET A 281 -11.46 20.12 4.31
C MET A 281 -12.09 21.02 3.25
N LYS A 282 -11.65 22.28 3.21
CA LYS A 282 -12.08 23.21 2.17
C LYS A 282 -11.74 22.62 0.80
N ARG A 283 -12.75 22.48 -0.06
CA ARG A 283 -12.59 22.15 -1.47
C ARG A 283 -11.69 23.24 -2.08
N LYS A 284 -10.57 22.84 -2.65
CA LYS A 284 -9.68 23.75 -3.39
C LYS A 284 -10.18 23.94 -4.81
#